data_AF-A0A1H3JFB9-F1
#
_entry.id   AF-A0A1H3JFB9-F1
#
_cell.length_a   1.000
_cell.length_b   1.000
_cell.length_c   1.000
_cell.angle_alpha   90.00
_cell.angle_beta   90.00
_cell.angle_gamma   90.00
#
_symmetry.space_group_name_H-M   'P 1'
#
loop_
_entity.id
_entity.type
_entity.pdbx_description
1 polymer ?
#
loop_
_entity_poly.entity_id
_entity_poly.type
_entity_poly.pdbx_seq_one_letter_code
_entity_poly.pdbx_strand_id
1 'polypeptide(L)'
;MKDNKRTVKFIVNDSERWSDFSNDRLAECIKLCVDTRNSPTEENIDRLNALQLIKHTELDENKKRRFRMAIGTYKPGDELLNDVFSEIRNVEYPSLRQVQEAVIILNSLYNTNLQNVITTSRNIKNQIPNLLRRINERDLTVIDDITRINQQGEDAQFSNKIYSFATKFCSFINPFYPIFDRFSSNLLFMILNRNDEQFPLEDLGNYRIFCEKYEVFQNKYSLDNNKNTDTFLWMYGKILAASGDIVFETVSHINQ
;
A
#
# COMPACT_ATOMS: atom_id res chain seq x y z
N MET A 1 18.04 25.01 -12.55
CA MET A 1 17.31 24.26 -11.51
C MET A 1 17.96 22.90 -11.40
N LYS A 2 18.55 22.56 -10.26
CA LYS A 2 19.19 21.25 -10.06
C LYS A 2 18.09 20.25 -9.66
N ASP A 3 17.96 19.17 -10.42
CA ASP A 3 17.08 18.05 -10.11
C ASP A 3 17.51 17.39 -8.79
N ASN A 4 16.84 17.75 -7.69
CA ASN A 4 16.94 17.03 -6.43
C ASN A 4 16.16 15.71 -6.53
N LYS A 5 16.74 14.70 -7.19
CA LYS A 5 16.22 13.33 -7.13
C LYS A 5 16.45 12.79 -5.72
N ARG A 6 15.41 12.75 -4.89
CA ARG A 6 15.45 11.97 -3.63
C ARG A 6 15.46 10.49 -4.01
N THR A 7 16.57 9.81 -3.77
CA THR A 7 16.67 8.36 -3.96
C THR A 7 16.33 7.70 -2.62
N VAL A 8 15.39 6.76 -2.60
CA VAL A 8 15.18 5.91 -1.42
C VAL A 8 16.27 4.84 -1.45
N LYS A 9 17.18 4.82 -0.47
CA LYS A 9 18.13 3.70 -0.33
C LYS A 9 17.49 2.62 0.50
N PHE A 10 17.58 1.40 -0.03
CA PHE A 10 17.12 0.18 0.62
C PHE A 10 18.30 -0.41 1.36
N ILE A 11 18.25 -0.40 2.69
CA ILE A 11 19.19 -1.16 3.50
C ILE A 11 18.42 -2.38 4.00
N VAL A 12 18.55 -3.49 3.28
CA VAL A 12 18.22 -4.81 3.81
C VAL A 12 19.38 -5.18 4.72
N ASN A 13 19.14 -5.22 6.03
CA ASN A 13 20.22 -5.33 7.02
C ASN A 13 20.96 -6.68 7.03
N ASP A 14 20.58 -7.65 6.18
CA ASP A 14 21.31 -8.90 6.03
C ASP A 14 20.74 -9.73 4.88
N SER A 15 21.58 -10.12 3.92
CA SER A 15 21.20 -11.04 2.85
C SER A 15 21.01 -12.49 3.35
N GLU A 16 21.65 -12.86 4.46
CA GLU A 16 21.53 -14.18 5.10
C GLU A 16 20.21 -14.37 5.85
N ARG A 17 19.61 -13.29 6.39
CA ARG A 17 18.36 -13.33 7.16
C ARG A 17 17.16 -13.84 6.38
N TRP A 18 17.24 -13.77 5.06
CA TRP A 18 16.17 -14.17 4.17
C TRP A 18 16.36 -15.60 3.66
N SER A 19 17.50 -16.28 3.83
CA SER A 19 17.82 -17.57 3.18
C SER A 19 16.74 -18.66 3.32
N ASP A 20 15.98 -18.68 4.41
CA ASP A 20 14.98 -19.73 4.70
C ASP A 20 13.53 -19.40 4.27
N PHE A 21 13.34 -18.37 3.44
CA PHE A 21 12.03 -17.98 2.91
C PHE A 21 11.62 -18.86 1.71
N SER A 22 11.32 -20.14 1.97
CA SER A 22 10.78 -21.04 0.94
C SER A 22 9.38 -20.59 0.48
N ASN A 23 8.96 -21.01 -0.71
CA ASN A 23 7.62 -20.73 -1.23
C ASN A 23 6.52 -21.24 -0.27
N ASP A 24 6.73 -22.40 0.38
CA ASP A 24 5.77 -22.97 1.33
C ASP A 24 5.60 -22.10 2.58
N ARG A 25 6.70 -21.57 3.12
CA ARG A 25 6.66 -20.65 4.27
C ARG A 25 5.97 -19.34 3.92
N LEU A 26 6.19 -18.82 2.72
CA LEU A 26 5.52 -17.61 2.24
C LEU A 26 4.01 -17.84 2.07
N ALA A 27 3.60 -19.01 1.56
CA ALA A 27 2.19 -19.39 1.48
C ALA A 27 1.53 -19.49 2.87
N GLU A 28 2.24 -20.03 3.87
CA GLU A 28 1.76 -20.05 5.26
C GLU A 28 1.59 -18.63 5.83
N CYS A 29 2.54 -17.72 5.56
CA CYS A 29 2.46 -16.33 5.99
C CYS A 29 1.27 -15.60 5.38
N ILE A 30 1.09 -15.77 4.07
CA ILE A 30 -0.05 -15.24 3.32
C ILE A 30 -1.35 -15.65 4.01
N LYS A 31 -1.52 -16.95 4.25
CA LYS A 31 -2.73 -17.49 4.89
C LYS A 31 -2.93 -16.87 6.26
N LEU A 32 -1.89 -16.81 7.09
CA LEU A 32 -2.02 -16.26 8.44
C LEU A 32 -2.32 -14.75 8.45
N CYS A 33 -1.75 -13.97 7.53
CA CYS A 33 -2.09 -12.54 7.40
C CYS A 33 -3.56 -12.36 7.03
N VAL A 34 -4.05 -13.14 6.06
CA VAL A 34 -5.46 -13.09 5.61
C VAL A 34 -6.40 -13.52 6.74
N ASP A 35 -6.12 -14.64 7.41
CA ASP A 35 -6.92 -15.15 8.52
C ASP A 35 -6.98 -14.15 9.68
N THR A 36 -5.83 -13.57 10.04
CA THR A 36 -5.78 -12.54 11.09
C THR A 36 -6.57 -11.29 10.73
N ARG A 37 -6.50 -10.81 9.48
CA ARG A 37 -7.28 -9.63 9.07
C ARG A 37 -8.78 -9.88 9.16
N ASN A 38 -9.23 -11.07 8.80
CA ASN A 38 -10.65 -11.43 8.82
C ASN A 38 -11.15 -11.70 10.25
N SER A 39 -10.32 -12.33 11.09
CA SER A 39 -10.60 -12.71 12.47
C SER A 39 -9.37 -12.48 13.35
N PRO A 40 -9.21 -11.26 13.92
CA PRO A 40 -8.07 -10.92 14.76
C PRO A 40 -8.24 -11.54 16.15
N THR A 41 -7.79 -12.78 16.33
CA THR A 41 -7.67 -13.43 17.64
C THR A 41 -6.29 -13.18 18.24
N GLU A 42 -6.16 -13.25 19.58
CA GLU A 42 -4.86 -13.19 20.24
C GLU A 42 -3.91 -14.27 19.71
N GLU A 43 -4.42 -15.49 19.51
CA GLU A 43 -3.68 -16.60 18.92
C GLU A 43 -3.15 -16.28 17.51
N ASN A 44 -3.98 -15.71 16.63
CA ASN A 44 -3.56 -15.35 15.27
C ASN A 44 -2.49 -14.26 15.28
N ILE A 45 -2.66 -13.26 16.15
CA ILE A 45 -1.68 -12.19 16.34
C ILE A 45 -0.36 -12.75 16.89
N ASP A 46 -0.42 -13.64 17.86
CA ASP A 46 0.77 -14.24 18.46
C ASP A 46 1.47 -15.18 17.48
N ARG A 47 0.73 -15.92 16.64
CA ARG A 47 1.29 -16.69 15.54
C ARG A 47 1.95 -15.78 14.50
N LEU A 48 1.36 -14.64 14.14
CA LEU A 48 2.01 -13.67 13.24
C LEU A 48 3.27 -13.08 13.85
N ASN A 49 3.22 -12.79 15.16
CA ASN A 49 4.40 -12.35 15.90
C ASN A 49 5.44 -13.45 15.96
N ALA A 50 5.06 -14.74 16.00
CA ALA A 50 5.95 -15.89 16.04
C ALA A 50 6.48 -16.28 14.65
N LEU A 51 5.80 -15.88 13.57
CA LEU A 51 6.32 -15.92 12.20
C LEU A 51 7.46 -14.91 11.98
N GLN A 52 8.27 -14.62 13.01
CA GLN A 52 9.58 -13.94 12.89
C GLN A 52 10.50 -14.80 12.03
N LEU A 53 10.25 -14.83 10.73
CA LEU A 53 11.02 -15.54 9.72
C LEU A 53 12.40 -14.93 9.50
N ILE A 54 12.78 -14.00 10.37
CA ILE A 54 14.11 -13.44 10.47
C ILE A 54 14.54 -13.59 11.93
N LYS A 55 15.53 -14.46 12.14
CA LYS A 55 16.15 -14.72 13.44
C LYS A 55 16.59 -13.40 14.10
N HIS A 56 16.28 -13.28 15.39
CA HIS A 56 16.89 -12.34 16.36
C HIS A 56 16.35 -10.92 16.49
N THR A 57 15.05 -10.70 16.41
CA THR A 57 14.49 -9.50 17.05
C THR A 57 13.10 -9.79 17.62
N GLU A 58 13.05 -10.27 18.86
CA GLU A 58 11.79 -10.24 19.61
C GLU A 58 11.24 -8.82 19.51
N LEU A 59 10.02 -8.69 18.97
CA LEU A 59 9.34 -7.39 18.99
C LEU A 59 9.18 -7.03 20.48
N ASP A 60 9.74 -5.90 20.89
CA ASP A 60 9.47 -5.41 22.24
C ASP A 60 7.97 -5.18 22.44
N GLU A 61 7.51 -5.15 23.69
CA GLU A 61 6.09 -5.01 24.00
C GLU A 61 5.45 -3.74 23.42
N ASN A 62 6.22 -2.66 23.22
CA ASN A 62 5.71 -1.45 22.58
C ASN A 62 5.45 -1.67 21.08
N LYS A 63 6.35 -2.37 20.38
CA LYS A 63 6.17 -2.75 18.96
C LYS A 63 5.00 -3.72 18.79
N LYS A 64 4.90 -4.75 19.65
CA LYS A 64 3.73 -5.66 19.67
C LYS A 64 2.43 -4.90 19.90
N ARG A 65 2.40 -3.96 20.86
CA ARG A 65 1.23 -3.11 21.12
C ARG A 65 0.85 -2.27 19.90
N ARG A 66 1.80 -1.61 19.26
CA ARG A 66 1.54 -0.81 18.03
C ARG A 66 1.02 -1.68 16.89
N PHE A 67 1.55 -2.89 16.76
CA PHE A 67 1.09 -3.85 15.76
C PHE A 67 -0.33 -4.34 16.04
N ARG A 68 -0.64 -4.71 17.28
CA ARG A 68 -2.01 -5.04 17.75
C ARG A 68 -2.99 -3.91 17.48
N MET A 69 -2.61 -2.68 17.85
CA MET A 69 -3.45 -1.49 17.59
C MET A 69 -3.69 -1.30 16.11
N ALA A 70 -2.67 -1.45 15.27
CA ALA A 70 -2.84 -1.37 13.83
C ALA A 70 -3.86 -2.43 13.36
N ILE A 71 -3.59 -3.72 13.61
CA ILE A 71 -4.48 -4.83 13.21
C ILE A 71 -5.93 -4.62 13.68
N GLY A 72 -6.11 -4.26 14.95
CA GLY A 72 -7.43 -4.11 15.56
C GLY A 72 -8.25 -2.95 14.98
N THR A 73 -7.62 -1.95 14.37
CA THR A 73 -8.34 -0.82 13.76
C THR A 73 -8.68 -1.00 12.28
N TYR A 74 -8.10 -1.99 11.58
CA TYR A 74 -8.30 -2.11 10.13
C TYR A 74 -9.69 -2.55 9.74
N LYS A 75 -10.19 -3.64 10.33
CA LYS A 75 -11.50 -4.19 9.92
C LYS A 75 -12.63 -3.17 10.12
N PRO A 76 -12.76 -2.50 11.29
CA PRO A 76 -13.74 -1.42 11.46
C PRO A 76 -13.52 -0.24 10.51
N GLY A 77 -12.26 0.11 10.22
CA GLY A 77 -11.94 1.18 9.27
C GLY A 77 -12.33 0.83 7.82
N ASP A 78 -12.08 -0.41 7.38
CA ASP A 78 -12.46 -0.91 6.07
C ASP A 78 -13.98 -0.99 5.92
N GLU A 79 -14.70 -1.42 6.97
CA GLU A 79 -16.17 -1.43 6.99
C GLU A 79 -16.72 -0.01 6.83
N LEU A 80 -16.22 0.95 7.61
CA LEU A 80 -16.62 2.35 7.48
C LEU A 80 -16.33 2.93 6.08
N LEU A 81 -15.17 2.61 5.51
CA LEU A 81 -14.83 3.04 4.14
C LEU A 81 -15.72 2.36 3.10
N ASN A 82 -16.05 1.09 3.27
CA ASN A 82 -16.95 0.39 2.37
C ASN A 82 -18.33 1.03 2.34
N ASP A 83 -18.85 1.45 3.49
CA ASP A 83 -20.12 2.17 3.61
C ASP A 83 -20.05 3.51 2.87
N VAL A 84 -19.06 4.34 3.17
CA VAL A 84 -18.88 5.66 2.55
C VAL A 84 -18.70 5.56 1.03
N PHE A 85 -17.86 4.63 0.56
CA PHE A 85 -17.63 4.44 -0.87
C PHE A 85 -18.80 3.74 -1.56
N SER A 86 -19.71 3.08 -0.84
CA SER A 86 -20.92 2.51 -1.45
C SER A 86 -21.81 3.59 -2.05
N GLU A 87 -21.91 4.75 -1.40
CA GLU A 87 -22.66 5.90 -1.89
C GLU A 87 -22.07 6.47 -3.18
N ILE A 88 -20.76 6.33 -3.37
CA ILE A 88 -20.05 6.74 -4.59
C ILE A 88 -20.21 5.69 -5.70
N ARG A 89 -20.05 4.40 -5.39
CA ARG A 89 -20.12 3.31 -6.38
C ARG A 89 -21.49 3.20 -7.05
N ASN A 90 -22.55 3.63 -6.36
CA ASN A 90 -23.93 3.49 -6.81
C ASN A 90 -24.45 4.66 -7.65
N VAL A 91 -23.59 5.62 -8.02
CA VAL A 91 -23.97 6.78 -8.84
C VAL A 91 -23.02 6.96 -10.01
N GLU A 92 -23.49 7.55 -11.11
CA GLU A 92 -22.63 7.85 -12.27
C GLU A 92 -21.79 9.12 -12.02
N TYR A 93 -22.38 10.12 -11.35
CA TYR A 93 -21.76 11.42 -11.06
C TYR A 93 -21.89 11.74 -9.56
N PRO A 94 -20.89 11.39 -8.73
CA PRO A 94 -20.94 11.64 -7.29
C PRO A 94 -20.90 13.14 -7.03
N SER A 95 -21.66 13.61 -6.04
CA SER A 95 -21.62 15.01 -5.61
C SER A 95 -20.25 15.37 -5.02
N LEU A 96 -19.92 16.67 -5.00
CA LEU A 96 -18.68 17.14 -4.34
C LEU A 96 -18.61 16.70 -2.88
N ARG A 97 -19.76 16.69 -2.18
CA ARG A 97 -19.86 16.28 -0.78
C ARG A 97 -19.47 14.80 -0.60
N GLN A 98 -20.02 13.90 -1.42
CA GLN A 98 -19.69 12.47 -1.37
C GLN A 98 -18.18 12.24 -1.61
N VAL A 99 -17.61 12.92 -2.62
CA VAL A 99 -16.16 12.84 -2.88
C VAL A 99 -15.37 13.38 -1.68
N GLN A 100 -15.77 14.51 -1.11
CA GLN A 100 -15.12 15.10 0.07
C GLN A 100 -15.13 14.15 1.27
N GLU A 101 -16.27 13.57 1.60
CA GLU A 101 -16.42 12.62 2.71
C GLU A 101 -15.52 11.40 2.51
N ALA A 102 -15.50 10.81 1.31
CA ALA A 102 -14.62 9.71 0.99
C ALA A 102 -13.12 10.06 1.12
N VAL A 103 -12.69 11.22 0.62
CA VAL A 103 -11.28 11.65 0.74
C VAL A 103 -10.90 11.91 2.20
N ILE A 104 -11.76 12.56 2.98
CA ILE A 104 -11.53 12.86 4.40
C ILE A 104 -11.38 11.57 5.19
N ILE A 105 -12.36 10.67 5.06
CA ILE A 105 -12.41 9.43 5.84
C ILE A 105 -11.25 8.50 5.42
N LEU A 106 -10.96 8.39 4.12
CA LEU A 106 -9.83 7.61 3.62
C LEU A 106 -8.50 8.15 4.16
N ASN A 107 -8.27 9.46 4.08
CA ASN A 107 -7.03 10.05 4.57
C ASN A 107 -6.88 9.87 6.08
N SER A 108 -7.98 9.91 6.83
CA SER A 108 -8.00 9.78 8.29
C SER A 108 -7.70 8.35 8.73
N LEU A 109 -8.31 7.35 8.09
CA LEU A 109 -8.17 5.94 8.46
C LEU A 109 -6.89 5.30 7.92
N TYR A 110 -6.53 5.59 6.67
CA TYR A 110 -5.32 5.03 6.05
C TYR A 110 -4.07 5.90 6.24
N ASN A 111 -4.19 7.02 6.95
CA ASN A 111 -3.11 7.98 7.22
C ASN A 111 -2.30 8.29 5.95
N THR A 112 -2.99 8.60 4.86
CA THR A 112 -2.33 8.88 3.58
C THR A 112 -1.53 10.18 3.62
N ASN A 113 -1.64 10.96 4.71
CA ASN A 113 -0.92 12.21 4.96
C ASN A 113 -1.17 13.29 3.88
N LEU A 114 -2.33 13.23 3.23
CA LEU A 114 -2.80 14.24 2.29
C LEU A 114 -3.09 15.53 3.08
N GLN A 115 -2.38 16.60 2.76
CA GLN A 115 -2.48 17.88 3.50
C GLN A 115 -3.71 18.71 3.06
N ASN A 116 -3.94 18.82 1.75
CA ASN A 116 -4.95 19.71 1.19
C ASN A 116 -6.24 18.97 0.81
N VAL A 117 -6.78 18.17 1.73
CA VAL A 117 -7.93 17.27 1.51
C VAL A 117 -9.12 17.93 0.79
N ILE A 118 -9.51 19.14 1.20
CA ILE A 118 -10.65 19.87 0.60
C ILE A 118 -10.35 20.33 -0.83
N THR A 119 -9.12 20.76 -1.10
CA THR A 119 -8.70 21.15 -2.46
C THR A 119 -8.57 19.92 -3.35
N THR A 120 -7.97 18.84 -2.83
CA THR A 120 -7.81 17.58 -3.55
C THR A 120 -9.15 17.00 -3.98
N SER A 121 -10.12 16.89 -3.06
CA SER A 121 -11.46 16.40 -3.38
C SER A 121 -12.17 17.26 -4.44
N ARG A 122 -12.04 18.59 -4.36
CA ARG A 122 -12.56 19.51 -5.40
C ARG A 122 -11.88 19.28 -6.76
N ASN A 123 -10.56 19.14 -6.78
CA ASN A 123 -9.81 18.90 -8.01
C ASN A 123 -10.18 17.56 -8.64
N ILE A 124 -10.28 16.48 -7.84
CA ILE A 124 -10.72 15.16 -8.31
C ILE A 124 -12.09 15.26 -8.98
N LYS A 125 -13.05 15.92 -8.32
CA LYS A 125 -14.43 16.04 -8.80
C LYS A 125 -14.58 16.90 -10.06
N ASN A 126 -13.76 17.95 -10.19
CA ASN A 126 -13.95 18.97 -11.23
C ASN A 126 -13.00 18.80 -12.43
N GLN A 127 -11.84 18.17 -12.24
CA GLN A 127 -10.79 18.11 -13.27
C GLN A 127 -10.62 16.72 -13.89
N ILE A 128 -11.18 15.65 -13.27
CA ILE A 128 -11.10 14.29 -13.82
C ILE A 128 -12.46 13.91 -14.44
N PRO A 129 -12.62 14.02 -15.76
CA PRO A 129 -13.87 13.67 -16.42
C PRO A 129 -14.12 12.16 -16.34
N ASN A 130 -15.39 11.79 -16.15
CA ASN A 130 -15.85 10.40 -16.14
C ASN A 130 -15.08 9.50 -15.14
N LEU A 131 -14.67 10.07 -13.99
CA LEU A 131 -13.84 9.40 -12.99
C LEU A 131 -14.32 7.97 -12.65
N LEU A 132 -15.59 7.81 -12.28
CA LEU A 132 -16.12 6.50 -11.89
C LEU A 132 -16.18 5.52 -13.05
N ARG A 133 -16.57 5.98 -14.24
CA ARG A 133 -16.58 5.15 -15.45
C ARG A 133 -15.19 4.62 -15.76
N ARG A 134 -14.18 5.50 -15.75
CA ARG A 134 -12.77 5.12 -15.99
C ARG A 134 -12.26 4.12 -14.96
N ILE A 135 -12.56 4.31 -13.67
CA ILE A 135 -12.19 3.36 -12.63
C ILE A 135 -12.89 2.01 -12.83
N ASN A 136 -14.18 2.00 -13.19
CA ASN A 136 -14.91 0.76 -13.45
C ASN A 136 -14.41 0.03 -14.71
N GLU A 137 -14.00 0.79 -15.73
CA GLU A 137 -13.36 0.31 -16.97
C GLU A 137 -11.88 -0.08 -16.78
N ARG A 138 -11.36 -0.03 -15.54
CA ARG A 138 -9.99 -0.42 -15.19
C ARG A 138 -8.91 0.41 -15.90
N ASP A 139 -9.22 1.67 -16.23
CA ASP A 139 -8.25 2.61 -16.78
C ASP A 139 -7.18 2.94 -15.73
N LEU A 140 -5.97 2.41 -15.90
CA LEU A 140 -4.85 2.63 -14.98
C LEU A 140 -4.37 4.09 -14.99
N THR A 141 -4.61 4.85 -16.06
CA THR A 141 -4.14 6.25 -16.18
C THR A 141 -4.87 7.19 -15.21
N VAL A 142 -5.98 6.76 -14.62
CA VAL A 142 -6.70 7.51 -13.58
C VAL A 142 -5.85 7.74 -12.33
N ILE A 143 -4.91 6.83 -12.02
CA ILE A 143 -3.98 6.99 -10.90
C ILE A 143 -3.03 8.17 -11.15
N ASP A 144 -2.53 8.29 -12.37
CA ASP A 144 -1.67 9.40 -12.77
C ASP A 144 -2.44 10.72 -12.78
N ASP A 145 -3.71 10.71 -13.21
CA ASP A 145 -4.55 11.90 -13.17
C ASP A 145 -4.78 12.39 -11.74
N ILE A 146 -5.21 11.50 -10.82
CA ILE A 146 -5.38 11.84 -9.40
C ILE A 146 -4.05 12.33 -8.80
N THR A 147 -2.94 11.73 -9.20
CA THR A 147 -1.63 12.11 -8.70
C THR A 147 -1.23 13.51 -9.18
N ARG A 148 -1.37 13.79 -10.48
CA ARG A 148 -0.95 15.05 -11.11
C ARG A 148 -1.75 16.27 -10.65
N ILE A 149 -3.07 16.15 -10.50
CA ILE A 149 -3.92 17.28 -10.06
C ILE A 149 -3.59 17.77 -8.64
N ASN A 150 -2.85 16.97 -7.87
CA ASN A 150 -2.40 17.27 -6.51
C ASN A 150 -0.93 17.65 -6.42
N GLN A 151 -0.20 17.64 -7.55
CA GLN A 151 1.24 17.93 -7.65
C GLN A 151 1.55 19.35 -8.17
N GLN A 152 0.59 20.27 -8.20
CA GLN A 152 0.87 21.66 -8.59
C GLN A 152 1.77 22.35 -7.54
N GLY A 153 3.09 22.45 -7.81
CA GLY A 153 4.13 23.04 -6.96
C GLY A 153 5.53 22.40 -7.20
N GLU A 154 6.62 23.03 -6.69
CA GLU A 154 8.02 22.64 -6.98
C GLU A 154 8.48 21.25 -6.45
N ASP A 155 7.67 20.54 -5.68
CA ASP A 155 7.98 19.21 -5.12
C ASP A 155 7.24 18.05 -5.84
N ALA A 156 7.07 18.17 -7.16
CA ALA A 156 6.31 17.23 -8.00
C ALA A 156 6.93 15.81 -8.14
N GLN A 157 8.13 15.57 -7.62
CA GLN A 157 8.75 14.24 -7.67
C GLN A 157 8.21 13.35 -6.55
N PHE A 158 7.30 12.45 -6.92
CA PHE A 158 6.90 11.26 -6.16
C PHE A 158 6.63 11.52 -4.66
N SER A 159 5.60 12.33 -4.40
CA SER A 159 4.89 12.21 -3.14
C SER A 159 4.24 10.81 -3.09
N ASN A 160 4.98 9.82 -2.57
CA ASN A 160 4.50 8.45 -2.32
C ASN A 160 3.17 8.43 -1.53
N LYS A 161 2.89 9.52 -0.80
CA LYS A 161 1.65 9.80 -0.09
C LYS A 161 0.45 10.00 -1.02
N ILE A 162 0.58 10.88 -2.03
CA ILE A 162 -0.50 11.14 -3.00
C ILE A 162 -0.74 9.90 -3.85
N TYR A 163 0.32 9.22 -4.26
CA TYR A 163 0.21 8.01 -5.07
C TYR A 163 -0.47 6.87 -4.29
N SER A 164 -0.10 6.67 -3.02
CA SER A 164 -0.77 5.74 -2.11
C SER A 164 -2.24 6.09 -1.89
N PHE A 165 -2.55 7.37 -1.75
CA PHE A 165 -3.92 7.85 -1.69
C PHE A 165 -4.71 7.51 -2.97
N ALA A 166 -4.15 7.78 -4.15
CA ALA A 166 -4.81 7.54 -5.43
C ALA A 166 -5.18 6.07 -5.62
N THR A 167 -4.24 5.16 -5.35
CA THR A 167 -4.50 3.72 -5.50
C THR A 167 -5.54 3.20 -4.52
N LYS A 168 -5.53 3.70 -3.27
CA LYS A 168 -6.56 3.34 -2.28
C LYS A 168 -7.93 3.88 -2.66
N PHE A 169 -8.00 5.13 -3.11
CA PHE A 169 -9.25 5.74 -3.57
C PHE A 169 -9.87 4.91 -4.70
N CYS A 170 -9.06 4.50 -5.68
CA CYS A 170 -9.51 3.64 -6.77
C CYS A 170 -9.87 2.22 -6.29
N SER A 171 -9.10 1.61 -5.38
CA SER A 171 -9.37 0.25 -4.88
C SER A 171 -10.70 0.15 -4.11
N PHE A 172 -11.08 1.22 -3.39
CA PHE A 172 -12.39 1.28 -2.70
C PHE A 172 -13.57 1.50 -3.66
N ILE A 173 -13.34 1.97 -4.89
CA ILE A 173 -14.37 2.05 -5.93
C ILE A 173 -14.43 0.74 -6.73
N ASN A 174 -13.27 0.24 -7.18
CA ASN A 174 -13.12 -0.99 -7.92
C ASN A 174 -11.95 -1.81 -7.35
N PRO A 175 -12.21 -2.99 -6.75
CA PRO A 175 -11.17 -3.84 -6.17
C PRO A 175 -10.10 -4.36 -7.15
N PHE A 176 -10.28 -4.13 -8.46
CA PHE A 176 -9.28 -4.44 -9.48
C PHE A 176 -7.95 -3.69 -9.29
N TYR A 177 -7.94 -2.54 -8.63
CA TYR A 177 -6.73 -1.72 -8.44
C TYR A 177 -5.91 -2.22 -7.25
N PRO A 178 -4.69 -2.75 -7.46
CA PRO A 178 -3.79 -3.09 -6.36
C PRO A 178 -3.39 -1.86 -5.56
N ILE A 179 -3.35 -1.98 -4.23
CA ILE A 179 -2.95 -0.86 -3.37
C ILE A 179 -1.43 -0.68 -3.42
N PHE A 180 -0.99 0.47 -3.89
CA PHE A 180 0.39 0.89 -3.76
C PHE A 180 0.59 1.64 -2.44
N ASP A 181 1.51 1.19 -1.61
CA ASP A 181 2.12 2.03 -0.58
C ASP A 181 3.51 1.52 -0.23
N ARG A 182 4.21 2.26 0.63
CA ARG A 182 5.58 1.96 1.04
C ARG A 182 5.77 0.57 1.65
N PHE A 183 4.75 -0.07 2.21
CA PHE A 183 4.89 -1.42 2.74
C PHE A 183 4.64 -2.42 1.63
N SER A 184 3.53 -2.26 0.90
CA SER A 184 3.14 -3.19 -0.15
C SER A 184 4.13 -3.24 -1.32
N SER A 185 4.52 -2.07 -1.85
CA SER A 185 5.41 -2.01 -3.03
C SER A 185 6.81 -2.51 -2.73
N ASN A 186 7.33 -2.17 -1.55
CA ASN A 186 8.68 -2.55 -1.15
C ASN A 186 8.77 -4.04 -0.83
N LEU A 187 7.78 -4.62 -0.13
CA LEU A 187 7.78 -6.05 0.11
C LEU A 187 7.62 -6.84 -1.21
N LEU A 188 6.75 -6.40 -2.12
CA LEU A 188 6.59 -6.99 -3.45
C LEU A 188 7.93 -7.01 -4.20
N PHE A 189 8.60 -5.86 -4.26
CA PHE A 189 9.91 -5.71 -4.89
C PHE A 189 10.94 -6.69 -4.32
N MET A 190 11.02 -6.79 -2.99
CA MET A 190 11.96 -7.68 -2.30
C MET A 190 11.70 -9.15 -2.62
N ILE A 191 10.44 -9.59 -2.56
CA ILE A 191 10.09 -10.99 -2.82
C ILE A 191 10.40 -11.36 -4.26
N LEU A 192 10.05 -10.51 -5.23
CA LEU A 192 10.22 -10.80 -6.65
C LEU A 192 11.69 -10.76 -7.10
N ASN A 193 12.45 -9.73 -6.71
CA ASN A 193 13.86 -9.61 -7.11
C ASN A 193 14.74 -10.75 -6.57
N ARG A 194 14.30 -11.40 -5.50
CA ARG A 194 14.95 -12.61 -5.00
C ARG A 194 14.63 -13.86 -5.84
N ASN A 195 13.46 -13.89 -6.42
CA ASN A 195 12.84 -15.05 -7.03
C ASN A 195 13.04 -15.09 -8.57
N ASP A 196 14.14 -14.52 -9.04
CA ASP A 196 14.52 -14.35 -10.45
C ASP A 196 13.60 -13.43 -11.28
N GLU A 197 12.66 -12.73 -10.65
CA GLU A 197 11.78 -11.73 -11.27
C GLU A 197 12.37 -10.32 -11.13
N GLN A 198 13.68 -10.17 -11.40
CA GLN A 198 14.41 -8.93 -11.14
C GLN A 198 13.86 -7.75 -11.94
N PHE A 199 13.71 -6.61 -11.28
CA PHE A 199 13.33 -5.35 -11.92
C PHE A 199 13.92 -4.19 -11.12
N PRO A 200 14.28 -3.07 -11.78
CA PRO A 200 14.88 -1.93 -11.10
C PRO A 200 13.86 -1.27 -10.17
N LEU A 201 14.36 -0.72 -9.07
CA LEU A 201 13.53 -0.09 -8.05
C LEU A 201 12.72 1.10 -8.62
N GLU A 202 13.32 1.83 -9.55
CA GLU A 202 12.75 2.99 -10.21
C GLU A 202 11.43 2.66 -10.93
N ASP A 203 11.28 1.41 -11.40
CA ASP A 203 10.08 0.94 -12.08
C ASP A 203 8.86 0.82 -11.15
N LEU A 204 9.05 0.75 -9.82
CA LEU A 204 7.94 0.85 -8.86
C LEU A 204 7.20 2.19 -8.96
N GLY A 205 7.83 3.23 -9.47
CA GLY A 205 7.19 4.51 -9.73
C GLY A 205 6.16 4.47 -10.86
N ASN A 206 6.14 3.41 -11.67
CA ASN A 206 5.19 3.23 -12.76
C ASN A 206 4.06 2.27 -12.34
N TYR A 207 2.82 2.75 -12.27
CA TYR A 207 1.70 1.95 -11.76
C TYR A 207 1.43 0.71 -12.60
N ARG A 208 1.60 0.82 -13.92
CA ARG A 208 1.40 -0.30 -14.84
C ARG A 208 2.40 -1.41 -14.56
N ILE A 209 3.69 -1.06 -14.42
CA ILE A 209 4.74 -2.05 -14.08
C ILE A 209 4.46 -2.64 -12.69
N PHE A 210 4.06 -1.83 -11.72
CA PHE A 210 3.64 -2.34 -10.42
C PHE A 210 2.49 -3.36 -10.53
N CYS A 211 1.44 -3.08 -11.31
CA CYS A 211 0.34 -4.01 -11.55
C CYS A 211 0.81 -5.32 -12.22
N GLU A 212 1.69 -5.23 -13.22
CA GLU A 212 2.27 -6.42 -13.88
C GLU A 212 3.06 -7.29 -12.89
N LYS A 213 3.90 -6.68 -12.06
CA LYS A 213 4.66 -7.39 -11.02
C LYS A 213 3.76 -7.93 -9.92
N TYR A 214 2.69 -7.22 -9.58
CA TYR A 214 1.68 -7.68 -8.63
C TYR A 214 0.96 -8.94 -9.14
N GLU A 215 0.60 -8.97 -10.43
CA GLU A 215 -0.01 -10.15 -11.07
C GLU A 215 0.95 -11.35 -11.09
N VAL A 216 2.24 -11.14 -11.39
CA VAL A 216 3.27 -12.20 -11.29
C VAL A 216 3.32 -12.78 -9.87
N PHE A 217 3.30 -11.92 -8.85
CA PHE A 217 3.26 -12.36 -7.45
C PHE A 217 1.98 -13.14 -7.12
N GLN A 218 0.82 -12.65 -7.55
CA GLN A 218 -0.46 -13.35 -7.33
C GLN A 218 -0.47 -14.73 -7.96
N ASN A 219 -0.05 -14.84 -9.22
CA ASN A 219 -0.01 -16.10 -9.95
C ASN A 219 0.96 -17.09 -9.30
N LYS A 220 2.13 -16.62 -8.87
CA LYS A 220 3.15 -17.47 -8.22
C LYS A 220 2.67 -18.08 -6.91
N TYR A 221 1.89 -17.34 -6.12
CA TYR A 221 1.42 -17.77 -4.79
C TYR A 221 -0.06 -18.17 -4.76
N SER A 222 -0.69 -18.33 -5.92
CA SER A 222 -2.10 -18.73 -6.06
C SER A 222 -3.06 -17.87 -5.22
N LEU A 223 -2.80 -16.55 -5.20
CA LEU A 223 -3.65 -15.58 -4.52
C LEU A 223 -4.90 -15.34 -5.33
N ASP A 224 -6.06 -15.48 -4.70
CA ASP A 224 -7.39 -15.47 -5.31
C ASP A 224 -7.90 -14.06 -5.64
N ASN A 225 -7.41 -13.03 -4.94
CA ASN A 225 -7.83 -11.65 -5.16
C ASN A 225 -6.83 -10.60 -4.62
N ASN A 226 -7.01 -9.36 -5.08
CA ASN A 226 -6.19 -8.21 -4.66
C ASN A 226 -6.33 -7.91 -3.17
N LYS A 227 -7.51 -8.11 -2.56
CA LYS A 227 -7.71 -7.82 -1.13
C LYS A 227 -6.80 -8.70 -0.27
N ASN A 228 -6.69 -9.99 -0.56
CA ASN A 228 -5.82 -10.92 0.17
C ASN A 228 -4.34 -10.63 -0.09
N THR A 229 -4.02 -10.26 -1.33
CA THR A 229 -2.65 -9.89 -1.72
C THR A 229 -2.20 -8.60 -1.04
N ASP A 230 -3.01 -7.54 -1.10
CA ASP A 230 -2.79 -6.27 -0.41
C ASP A 230 -2.70 -6.49 1.11
N THR A 231 -3.55 -7.37 1.67
CA THR A 231 -3.50 -7.74 3.09
C THR A 231 -2.14 -8.30 3.48
N PHE A 232 -1.67 -9.30 2.76
CA PHE A 232 -0.38 -9.91 3.04
C PHE A 232 0.76 -8.89 2.87
N LEU A 233 0.84 -8.24 1.71
CA LEU A 233 1.94 -7.33 1.38
C LEU A 233 2.03 -6.18 2.41
N TRP A 234 0.89 -5.66 2.81
CA TRP A 234 0.81 -4.58 3.78
C TRP A 234 1.11 -5.04 5.21
N MET A 235 0.48 -6.12 5.69
CA MET A 235 0.68 -6.62 7.06
C MET A 235 2.10 -7.09 7.28
N TYR A 236 2.61 -7.92 6.38
CA TYR A 236 3.95 -8.49 6.50
C TYR A 236 5.02 -7.40 6.30
N GLY A 237 4.82 -6.49 5.33
CA GLY A 237 5.71 -5.34 5.14
C GLY A 237 5.79 -4.45 6.38
N LYS A 238 4.68 -4.29 7.12
CA LYS A 238 4.66 -3.58 8.41
C LYS A 238 5.39 -4.31 9.53
N ILE A 239 5.25 -5.64 9.63
CA ILE A 239 5.96 -6.45 10.63
C ILE A 239 7.47 -6.25 10.47
N LEU A 240 7.96 -6.41 9.24
CA LEU A 240 9.38 -6.25 8.90
C LEU A 240 9.89 -4.83 9.14
N ALA A 241 9.05 -3.82 8.89
CA ALA A 241 9.36 -2.44 9.22
C ALA A 241 9.51 -2.23 10.74
N ALA A 242 8.65 -2.87 11.54
CA ALA A 242 8.64 -2.73 12.99
C ALA A 242 9.80 -3.48 13.65
N SER A 243 10.17 -4.66 13.12
CA SER A 243 11.35 -5.42 13.59
C SER A 243 12.66 -4.69 13.26
N GLY A 244 12.67 -3.86 12.21
CA GLY A 244 13.87 -3.17 11.72
C GLY A 244 14.60 -3.98 10.64
N ASP A 245 13.96 -5.04 10.13
CA ASP A 245 14.47 -5.86 9.02
C ASP A 245 14.36 -5.14 7.67
N ILE A 246 13.42 -4.20 7.57
CA ILE A 246 13.36 -3.23 6.48
C ILE A 246 13.50 -1.83 7.05
N VAL A 247 14.63 -1.18 6.76
CA VAL A 247 14.83 0.25 7.04
C VAL A 247 14.49 1.04 5.78
N PHE A 248 13.56 1.99 5.93
CA PHE A 248 13.16 2.89 4.86
C PHE A 248 13.90 4.21 5.05
N GLU A 249 15.10 4.35 4.48
CA GLU A 249 15.83 5.61 4.53
C GLU A 249 15.41 6.53 3.38
N THR A 250 15.07 7.76 3.73
CA THR A 250 14.92 8.84 2.75
C THR A 250 16.31 9.45 2.56
N VAL A 251 16.99 9.16 1.44
CA VAL A 251 18.29 9.80 1.20
C VAL A 251 18.04 11.16 0.56
N SER A 252 18.16 12.20 1.37
CA SER A 252 18.39 13.55 0.86
C SER A 252 19.85 13.64 0.46
N HIS A 253 20.14 13.68 -0.84
CA HIS A 253 21.46 14.08 -1.31
C HIS A 253 21.68 15.54 -0.93
N ILE A 254 22.41 15.78 0.16
CA ILE A 254 23.06 17.06 0.38
C ILE A 254 24.31 16.99 -0.51
N ASN A 255 24.22 17.58 -1.69
CA ASN A 255 25.41 17.80 -2.53
C ASN A 255 26.38 18.67 -1.71
N GLN A 256 27.50 18.08 -1.28
CA GLN A 256 28.70 18.82 -0.88
C GLN A 256 29.31 19.51 -2.09
#